data_AF-A0A1S8SAB7-F1
#
_entry.id   AF-A0A1S8SAB7-F1
#
_cell.length_a   1.000
_cell.length_b   1.000
_cell.length_c   1.000
_cell.angle_alpha   90.00
_cell.angle_beta   90.00
_cell.angle_gamma   90.00
#
_symmetry.space_group_name_H-M   'P 1'
#
loop_
_entity.id
_entity.type
_entity.pdbx_description
1 polymer ?
#
loop_
_entity_poly.entity_id
_entity_poly.type
_entity_poly.pdbx_seq_one_letter_code
_entity_poly.pdbx_strand_id
1 'polypeptide(L)'
;MELINGNSNQIDKTRESIKKLIEDYKIGLEALSRMINVDYNWLKDYMDGKRNLHEFYDNAMDSIKNNKEFVWNPKCPEPSSLSNKIYILSEGIRSINEDDRVKGIIDGLIIDFGIRYDTLAMYSGIGLEDVQNFMKDTNSITYENKYKLAVASLFLHFLVNGNKSALG
;
A
#
# COMPACT_ATOMS: atom_id res chain seq x y z
N MET A 1 18.54 25.00 25.10
CA MET A 1 17.27 24.30 24.80
C MET A 1 16.48 25.26 23.93
N GLU A 2 16.89 25.38 22.67
CA GLU A 2 16.26 26.28 21.71
C GLU A 2 15.07 25.56 21.09
N LEU A 3 13.91 26.20 21.22
CA LEU A 3 12.70 25.87 20.50
C LEU A 3 13.04 25.87 19.01
N ILE A 4 13.05 24.69 18.39
CA ILE A 4 13.09 24.59 16.93
C ILE A 4 11.75 25.14 16.45
N ASN A 5 11.79 26.43 16.12
CA ASN A 5 10.87 27.12 15.24
C ASN A 5 11.06 26.49 13.84
N GLY A 6 10.56 25.27 13.68
CA GLY A 6 10.61 24.52 12.43
C GLY A 6 9.52 25.05 11.52
N ASN A 7 9.87 26.04 10.70
CA ASN A 7 9.20 26.46 9.48
C ASN A 7 7.97 25.63 9.09
N SER A 8 6.79 26.25 9.18
CA SER A 8 5.52 25.83 8.57
C SER A 8 5.56 25.74 7.02
N ASN A 9 6.75 25.76 6.44
CA ASN A 9 7.06 25.67 5.01
C ASN A 9 7.53 24.28 4.57
N GLN A 10 7.49 23.28 5.45
CA GLN A 10 7.49 21.89 5.01
C GLN A 10 6.12 21.62 4.39
N ILE A 11 5.94 22.03 3.12
CA ILE A 11 4.83 21.57 2.30
C ILE A 11 4.83 20.06 2.45
N ASP A 12 3.77 19.54 3.06
CA ASP A 12 3.61 18.14 3.37
C ASP A 12 3.80 17.35 2.07
N LYS A 13 4.93 16.64 1.94
CA LYS A 13 5.29 15.91 0.72
C LYS A 13 4.16 14.98 0.28
N THR A 14 3.36 14.51 1.23
CA THR A 14 2.17 13.68 0.99
C THR A 14 1.11 14.43 0.18
N ARG A 15 0.85 15.72 0.46
CA ARG A 15 -0.10 16.52 -0.33
C ARG A 15 0.36 16.70 -1.77
N GLU A 16 1.65 16.95 -1.99
CA GLU A 16 2.21 17.07 -3.34
C GLU A 16 2.12 15.74 -4.09
N SER A 17 2.40 14.62 -3.42
CA SER A 17 2.18 13.29 -4.00
C SER A 17 0.71 13.03 -4.33
N ILE A 18 -0.24 13.47 -3.49
CA ILE A 18 -1.68 13.36 -3.79
C ILE A 18 -2.05 14.23 -4.99
N LYS A 19 -1.55 15.47 -5.09
CA LYS A 19 -1.76 16.31 -6.27
C LYS A 19 -1.25 15.62 -7.53
N LYS A 20 -0.05 15.04 -7.47
CA LYS A 20 0.52 14.24 -8.57
C LYS A 20 -0.41 13.09 -8.98
N LEU A 21 -0.98 12.36 -8.02
CA LEU A 21 -1.94 11.29 -8.29
C LEU A 21 -3.20 11.77 -9.02
N ILE A 22 -3.70 12.95 -8.65
CA ILE A 22 -4.88 13.54 -9.26
C ILE A 22 -4.57 14.11 -10.65
N GLU A 23 -3.47 14.85 -10.77
CA GLU A 23 -3.13 15.63 -11.97
C GLU A 23 -2.44 14.77 -13.03
N ASP A 24 -1.47 13.95 -12.65
CA ASP A 24 -0.68 13.16 -13.60
C ASP A 24 -1.29 11.79 -13.86
N TYR A 25 -1.69 11.10 -12.78
CA TYR A 25 -2.25 9.74 -12.84
C TYR A 25 -3.78 9.72 -13.01
N LYS A 26 -4.44 10.88 -12.99
CA LYS A 26 -5.89 11.05 -13.19
C LYS A 26 -6.73 10.24 -12.20
N ILE A 27 -6.21 9.98 -11.01
CA ILE A 27 -6.94 9.30 -9.94
C ILE A 27 -7.78 10.35 -9.20
N GLY A 28 -9.09 10.34 -9.43
CA GLY A 28 -10.02 11.22 -8.70
C GLY A 28 -9.94 11.02 -7.18
N LEU A 29 -10.21 12.08 -6.41
CA LEU A 29 -10.04 12.08 -4.95
C LEU A 29 -10.91 11.02 -4.25
N GLU A 30 -12.13 10.78 -4.75
CA GLU A 30 -13.04 9.73 -4.29
C GLU A 30 -12.52 8.32 -4.60
N ALA A 31 -11.84 8.14 -5.73
CA ALA A 31 -11.20 6.86 -6.05
C ALA A 31 -9.99 6.64 -5.15
N LEU A 32 -9.14 7.67 -4.99
CA LEU A 32 -7.98 7.61 -4.12
C LEU A 32 -8.39 7.23 -2.70
N SER A 33 -9.36 7.94 -2.10
CA SER A 33 -9.92 7.67 -0.77
C SER A 33 -10.25 6.18 -0.56
N ARG A 34 -10.90 5.54 -1.54
CA ARG A 34 -11.20 4.10 -1.50
C ARG A 34 -9.95 3.23 -1.63
N MET A 35 -9.02 3.57 -2.52
CA MET A 35 -7.77 2.82 -2.72
C MET A 35 -6.90 2.80 -1.47
N ILE A 36 -6.82 3.91 -0.73
CA ILE A 36 -6.00 4.00 0.48
C ILE A 36 -6.75 3.67 1.77
N ASN A 37 -8.06 3.43 1.68
CA ASN A 37 -8.98 3.21 2.79
C ASN A 37 -8.98 4.36 3.80
N VAL A 38 -9.24 5.58 3.31
CA VAL A 38 -9.31 6.80 4.12
C VAL A 38 -10.63 7.51 3.83
N ASP A 39 -11.28 8.04 4.87
CA ASP A 39 -12.53 8.80 4.72
C ASP A 39 -12.36 9.95 3.73
N TYR A 40 -13.30 10.06 2.80
CA TYR A 40 -13.25 11.06 1.73
C TYR A 40 -13.25 12.49 2.29
N ASN A 41 -14.11 12.78 3.27
CA ASN A 41 -14.21 14.13 3.82
C ASN A 41 -12.93 14.51 4.56
N TRP A 42 -12.33 13.56 5.28
CA TRP A 42 -11.02 13.77 5.90
C TRP A 42 -9.94 14.06 4.86
N LEU A 43 -9.85 13.25 3.79
CA LEU A 43 -8.86 13.43 2.73
C LEU A 43 -9.05 14.78 2.03
N LYS A 44 -10.30 15.18 1.78
CA LYS A 44 -10.64 16.49 1.23
C LYS A 44 -10.22 17.63 2.15
N ASP A 45 -10.56 17.57 3.44
CA ASP A 45 -10.15 18.58 4.42
C ASP A 45 -8.63 18.68 4.55
N TYR A 46 -7.94 17.55 4.47
CA TYR A 46 -6.48 17.50 4.47
C TYR A 46 -5.88 18.18 3.24
N MET A 47 -6.44 17.95 2.05
CA MET A 47 -6.03 18.61 0.81
C MET A 47 -6.37 20.11 0.79
N ASP A 48 -7.50 20.51 1.39
CA ASP A 48 -7.90 21.91 1.58
C ASP A 48 -7.03 22.62 2.65
N GLY A 49 -6.09 21.93 3.30
CA GLY A 49 -5.21 22.48 4.34
C GLY A 49 -5.88 22.66 5.70
N LYS A 50 -7.13 22.20 5.86
CA LYS A 50 -7.90 22.29 7.11
C LYS A 50 -7.50 21.24 8.14
N ARG A 51 -6.78 20.19 7.70
CA ARG A 51 -6.24 19.12 8.54
C ARG A 51 -4.76 18.88 8.29
N ASN A 52 -4.07 18.33 9.27
CA ASN A 52 -2.67 17.91 9.16
C ASN A 52 -2.43 16.51 9.76
N LEU A 53 -1.31 15.89 9.42
CA LEU A 53 -0.95 14.56 9.95
C LEU A 53 -0.51 14.57 11.42
N HIS A 54 -0.13 15.74 11.96
CA HIS A 54 0.25 15.87 13.37
C HIS A 54 -0.94 15.69 14.32
N GLU A 55 -2.18 15.96 13.86
CA GLU A 55 -3.41 15.69 14.61
C GLU A 55 -3.48 14.24 15.13
N PHE A 56 -2.91 13.27 14.41
CA PHE A 56 -2.84 11.89 14.87
C PHE A 56 -2.00 11.77 16.16
N TYR A 57 -0.80 12.37 16.18
CA TYR A 57 0.11 12.32 17.32
C TYR A 57 -0.42 13.13 18.50
N ASP A 58 -1.06 14.27 18.25
CA ASP A 58 -1.66 15.10 19.30
C ASP A 58 -2.76 14.32 20.05
N ASN A 59 -3.63 13.62 19.31
CA ASN A 59 -4.68 12.78 19.90
C ASN A 59 -4.11 11.59 20.68
N ALA A 60 -3.05 10.95 20.15
CA ALA A 60 -2.36 9.86 20.85
C ALA A 60 -1.72 10.34 22.16
N MET A 61 -1.06 11.51 22.12
CA MET A 61 -0.41 12.10 23.29
C MET A 61 -1.42 12.59 24.33
N ASP A 62 -2.57 13.15 23.94
CA ASP A 62 -3.63 13.51 24.87
C ASP A 62 -4.20 12.30 25.61
N SER A 63 -4.38 11.19 24.89
CA SER A 63 -4.86 9.93 25.48
C SER A 63 -3.89 9.41 26.55
N ILE A 64 -2.58 9.43 26.26
CA ILE A 64 -1.52 9.05 27.21
C ILE A 64 -1.51 9.99 28.42
N LYS A 65 -1.53 11.32 28.21
CA LYS A 65 -1.46 12.32 29.30
C LYS A 65 -2.64 12.21 30.26
N ASN A 66 -3.81 11.88 29.74
CA ASN A 66 -5.04 11.87 30.53
C ASN A 66 -5.43 10.48 31.05
N ASN A 67 -4.56 9.46 30.92
CA ASN A 67 -4.88 8.06 31.22
C ASN A 67 -6.22 7.61 30.60
N LYS A 68 -6.51 8.09 29.40
CA LYS A 68 -7.69 7.68 28.62
C LYS A 68 -7.27 6.58 27.68
N GLU A 69 -8.18 5.64 27.45
CA GLU A 69 -8.03 4.67 26.37
C GLU A 69 -7.86 5.43 25.04
N PHE A 70 -6.85 5.06 24.26
CA PHE A 70 -6.67 5.63 22.94
C PHE A 70 -7.81 5.14 22.05
N VAL A 71 -8.78 6.01 21.82
CA VAL A 71 -9.83 5.76 20.85
C VAL A 71 -9.34 6.28 19.50
N TRP A 72 -8.92 5.37 18.62
CA TRP A 72 -8.60 5.72 17.24
C TRP A 72 -9.81 6.42 16.63
N ASN A 73 -9.63 7.67 16.18
CA ASN A 73 -10.66 8.33 15.41
C ASN A 73 -10.66 7.69 14.01
N PRO A 74 -11.71 6.94 13.62
CA PRO A 74 -11.73 6.22 12.35
C PRO A 74 -11.67 7.13 11.12
N LYS A 75 -11.78 8.44 11.32
CA LYS A 75 -11.63 9.45 10.27
C LYS A 75 -10.18 9.84 10.01
N CYS A 76 -9.23 9.57 10.92
CA CYS A 76 -7.83 9.98 10.75
C CYS A 76 -6.93 8.77 10.48
N PRO A 77 -6.31 8.66 9.29
CA PRO A 77 -5.41 7.56 8.99
C PRO A 77 -4.12 7.67 9.79
N GLU A 78 -3.53 6.53 10.09
CA GLU A 78 -2.18 6.48 10.67
C GLU A 78 -1.17 7.09 9.66
N PRO A 79 -0.36 8.09 10.07
CA PRO A 79 0.44 8.89 9.14
C PRO A 79 1.42 8.09 8.29
N SER A 80 2.08 7.07 8.84
CA SER A 80 3.08 6.29 8.10
C SER A 80 2.43 5.39 7.04
N SER A 81 1.29 4.77 7.37
CA SER A 81 0.47 3.98 6.46
C SER A 81 -0.05 4.83 5.31
N LEU A 82 -0.57 6.02 5.59
CA LEU A 82 -1.02 6.95 4.56
C LEU A 82 0.14 7.36 3.65
N SER A 83 1.23 7.85 4.23
CA SER A 83 2.41 8.33 3.49
C SER A 83 2.97 7.23 2.60
N ASN A 84 3.07 6.01 3.09
CA ASN A 84 3.57 4.87 2.34
C ASN A 84 2.66 4.52 1.16
N LYS A 85 1.35 4.40 1.39
CA LYS A 85 0.38 4.10 0.31
C LYS A 85 0.40 5.17 -0.78
N ILE A 86 0.42 6.45 -0.40
CA ILE A 86 0.52 7.56 -1.34
C ILE A 86 1.81 7.50 -2.14
N TYR A 87 2.96 7.26 -1.47
CA TYR A 87 4.24 7.15 -2.13
C TYR A 87 4.30 5.99 -3.13
N ILE A 88 3.79 4.81 -2.76
CA ILE A 88 3.74 3.65 -3.65
C ILE A 88 2.89 3.95 -4.87
N LEU A 89 1.73 4.61 -4.70
CA LEU A 89 0.88 4.98 -5.83
C LEU A 89 1.52 6.05 -6.73
N SER A 90 2.21 7.05 -6.15
CA SER A 90 2.67 8.23 -6.91
C SER A 90 4.03 8.03 -7.59
N GLU A 91 4.92 7.26 -6.95
CA GLU A 91 6.28 6.98 -7.42
C GLU A 91 6.53 5.48 -7.55
N GLY A 92 6.19 4.71 -6.51
CA GLY A 92 6.61 3.31 -6.36
C GLY A 92 6.14 2.38 -7.47
N ILE A 93 4.94 2.59 -8.01
CA ILE A 93 4.33 1.69 -8.99
C ILE A 93 5.11 1.63 -10.31
N ARG A 94 5.89 2.67 -10.62
CA ARG A 94 6.75 2.74 -11.82
C ARG A 94 8.22 2.45 -11.52
N SER A 95 8.63 2.50 -10.24
CA SER A 95 10.03 2.26 -9.86
C SER A 95 10.37 0.78 -9.68
N ILE A 96 9.35 -0.07 -9.47
CA ILE A 96 9.50 -1.51 -9.39
C ILE A 96 9.02 -2.12 -10.72
N ASN A 97 9.87 -2.90 -11.39
CA ASN A 97 9.49 -3.56 -12.64
C ASN A 97 8.36 -4.59 -12.40
N GLU A 98 7.65 -4.95 -13.45
CA GLU A 98 6.50 -5.88 -13.42
C GLU A 98 6.87 -7.22 -12.79
N ASP A 99 8.01 -7.79 -13.15
CA ASP A 99 8.39 -9.12 -12.73
C ASP A 99 8.76 -9.17 -11.24
N ASP A 100 9.45 -8.14 -10.74
CA ASP A 100 9.77 -7.99 -9.32
C ASP A 100 8.50 -7.78 -8.48
N ARG A 101 7.48 -7.10 -9.03
CA ARG A 101 6.17 -7.00 -8.36
C ARG A 101 5.49 -8.36 -8.26
N VAL A 102 5.51 -9.16 -9.33
CA VAL A 102 4.96 -10.53 -9.33
C VAL A 102 5.72 -11.41 -8.33
N LYS A 103 7.05 -11.34 -8.32
CA LYS A 103 7.89 -12.04 -7.33
C LYS A 103 7.54 -11.65 -5.91
N GLY A 104 7.39 -10.36 -5.62
CA GLY A 104 6.99 -9.87 -4.30
C GLY A 104 5.61 -10.37 -3.86
N ILE A 105 4.65 -10.48 -4.79
CA ILE A 105 3.34 -11.09 -4.51
C ILE A 105 3.49 -12.58 -4.16
N ILE A 106 4.32 -13.31 -4.91
CA ILE A 106 4.59 -14.73 -4.64
C ILE A 106 5.28 -14.91 -3.29
N ASP A 107 6.28 -14.09 -2.97
CA ASP A 107 6.95 -14.11 -1.67
C ASP A 107 5.95 -13.90 -0.53
N GLY A 108 5.04 -12.93 -0.66
CA GLY A 108 3.96 -12.71 0.31
C GLY A 108 3.04 -13.93 0.45
N LEU A 109 2.64 -14.56 -0.66
CA LEU A 109 1.83 -15.78 -0.63
C LEU A 109 2.54 -16.94 0.09
N ILE A 110 3.86 -17.07 -0.08
CA ILE A 110 4.65 -18.13 0.57
C ILE A 110 4.83 -17.85 2.05
N ILE A 111 5.27 -16.64 2.39
CA ILE A 111 5.64 -16.26 3.76
C ILE A 111 4.40 -16.15 4.64
N ASP A 112 3.36 -15.47 4.16
CA ASP A 112 2.20 -15.13 5.00
C ASP A 112 1.15 -16.25 5.03
N PHE A 113 1.05 -17.04 3.96
CA PHE A 113 0.00 -18.07 3.80
C PHE A 113 0.54 -19.48 3.65
N GLY A 114 1.85 -19.68 3.62
CA GLY A 114 2.47 -21.00 3.47
C GLY A 114 2.19 -21.66 2.12
N ILE A 115 1.83 -20.89 1.09
CA ILE A 115 1.61 -21.43 -0.26
C ILE A 115 2.95 -21.96 -0.78
N ARG A 116 2.96 -23.18 -1.29
CA ARG A 116 4.18 -23.80 -1.84
C ARG A 116 4.30 -23.55 -3.34
N TYR A 117 5.52 -23.67 -3.88
CA TYR A 117 5.76 -23.57 -5.32
C TYR A 117 4.97 -24.60 -6.14
N ASP A 118 4.75 -25.80 -5.63
CA ASP A 118 3.93 -26.81 -6.33
C ASP A 118 2.46 -26.38 -6.44
N THR A 119 1.92 -25.70 -5.44
CA THR A 119 0.58 -25.11 -5.50
C THR A 119 0.51 -24.03 -6.59
N LEU A 120 1.52 -23.17 -6.67
CA LEU A 120 1.59 -22.12 -7.70
C LEU A 120 1.73 -22.71 -9.10
N ALA A 121 2.56 -23.75 -9.26
CA ALA A 121 2.70 -24.49 -10.52
C ALA A 121 1.37 -25.10 -10.96
N MET A 122 0.65 -25.75 -10.03
CA MET A 122 -0.66 -26.35 -10.31
C MET A 122 -1.69 -25.31 -10.75
N TYR A 123 -1.78 -24.17 -10.06
CA TYR A 123 -2.76 -23.13 -10.39
C TYR A 123 -2.42 -22.34 -11.66
N SER A 124 -1.14 -22.15 -11.96
CA SER A 124 -0.70 -21.45 -13.18
C SER A 124 -0.63 -22.37 -14.41
N GLY A 125 -0.58 -23.69 -14.20
CA GLY A 125 -0.41 -24.66 -15.28
C GLY A 125 1.00 -24.64 -15.90
N ILE A 126 2.01 -24.20 -15.15
CA ILE A 126 3.43 -24.22 -15.58
C ILE A 126 4.23 -25.26 -14.78
N GLY A 127 5.45 -25.55 -15.21
CA GLY A 127 6.32 -26.49 -14.50
C GLY A 127 6.75 -25.98 -13.13
N LEU A 128 6.89 -26.87 -12.14
CA LEU A 128 7.46 -26.53 -10.84
C LEU A 128 8.85 -25.90 -10.98
N GLU A 129 9.67 -26.45 -11.89
CA GLU A 129 10.99 -25.92 -12.19
C GLU A 129 10.93 -24.48 -12.74
N ASP A 130 9.95 -24.17 -13.59
CA ASP A 130 9.74 -22.81 -14.10
C ASP A 130 9.39 -21.83 -12.96
N VAL A 131 8.54 -22.22 -12.02
CA VAL A 131 8.24 -21.40 -10.83
C VAL A 131 9.52 -21.14 -10.03
N GLN A 132 10.30 -22.19 -9.75
CA GLN A 132 11.53 -22.08 -8.98
C GLN A 132 12.59 -21.23 -9.70
N ASN A 133 12.70 -21.37 -11.02
CA ASN A 133 13.63 -20.60 -11.85
C ASN A 133 13.22 -19.12 -11.85
N PHE A 134 11.94 -18.80 -12.04
CA PHE A 134 11.45 -17.42 -11.96
C PHE A 134 11.78 -16.77 -10.61
N MET A 135 11.61 -17.51 -9.51
CA MET A 135 11.90 -16.97 -8.17
C MET A 135 13.40 -16.72 -7.93
N LYS A 136 14.29 -17.47 -8.60
CA LYS A 136 15.73 -17.22 -8.58
C LYS A 136 16.12 -16.05 -9.47
N ASP A 137 15.63 -16.06 -10.71
CA ASP A 137 15.86 -15.04 -11.73
C ASP A 137 14.56 -14.83 -12.52
N THR A 138 14.01 -13.62 -12.42
CA THR A 138 12.74 -13.26 -13.05
C THR A 138 12.80 -13.29 -14.58
N ASN A 139 13.97 -13.35 -15.20
CA ASN A 139 14.16 -13.45 -16.65
C ASN A 139 14.34 -14.88 -17.17
N SER A 140 14.33 -15.87 -16.28
CA SER A 140 14.65 -17.27 -16.63
C SER A 140 13.55 -18.04 -17.35
N ILE A 141 12.33 -17.50 -17.42
CA ILE A 141 11.16 -18.15 -18.04
C ILE A 141 10.56 -17.30 -19.16
N THR A 142 9.80 -17.94 -20.04
CA THR A 142 9.14 -17.28 -21.18
C THR A 142 8.07 -16.29 -20.72
N TYR A 143 7.77 -15.29 -21.54
CA TYR A 143 6.67 -14.35 -21.28
C TYR A 143 5.33 -15.04 -21.07
N GLU A 144 5.04 -16.13 -21.79
CA GLU A 144 3.81 -16.90 -21.60
C GLU A 144 3.74 -17.50 -20.18
N ASN A 145 4.84 -18.09 -19.71
CA ASN A 145 4.91 -18.64 -18.36
C ASN A 145 4.85 -17.53 -17.29
N LYS A 146 5.50 -16.37 -17.53
CA LYS A 146 5.38 -15.19 -16.65
C LYS A 146 3.93 -14.75 -16.52
N TYR A 147 3.21 -14.66 -17.63
CA TYR A 147 1.80 -14.26 -17.64
C TYR A 147 0.92 -15.25 -16.86
N LYS A 148 1.06 -16.55 -17.13
CA LYS A 148 0.34 -17.61 -16.42
C LYS A 148 0.59 -17.59 -14.92
N LEU A 149 1.86 -17.45 -14.52
CA LEU A 149 2.26 -17.36 -13.12
C LEU A 149 1.69 -16.09 -12.47
N ALA A 150 1.87 -14.93 -13.10
CA ALA A 150 1.39 -13.65 -12.60
C ALA A 150 -0.12 -13.65 -12.36
N VAL A 151 -0.91 -14.14 -13.32
CA VAL A 151 -2.38 -14.21 -13.21
C VAL A 151 -2.79 -15.13 -12.04
N ALA A 152 -2.18 -16.32 -11.93
CA ALA A 152 -2.48 -17.24 -10.83
C ALA A 152 -2.12 -16.63 -9.47
N SER A 153 -0.94 -16.04 -9.35
CA SER A 153 -0.47 -15.42 -8.11
C SER A 153 -1.30 -14.20 -7.70
N LEU A 154 -1.64 -13.32 -8.65
CA LEU A 154 -2.50 -12.16 -8.39
C LEU A 154 -3.90 -12.59 -7.94
N PHE A 155 -4.47 -13.61 -8.59
CA PHE A 155 -5.78 -14.13 -8.22
C PHE A 155 -5.78 -14.77 -6.83
N LEU A 156 -4.77 -15.57 -6.52
CA LEU A 156 -4.59 -16.11 -5.17
C LEU A 156 -4.44 -15.01 -4.13
N HIS A 157 -3.60 -14.00 -4.39
CA HIS A 157 -3.44 -12.85 -3.50
C HIS A 157 -4.77 -12.12 -3.27
N PHE A 158 -5.57 -11.91 -4.31
CA PHE A 158 -6.90 -11.32 -4.19
C PHE A 158 -7.82 -12.16 -3.31
N LEU A 159 -7.85 -13.48 -3.48
CA LEU A 159 -8.71 -14.36 -2.68
C LEU A 159 -8.34 -14.38 -1.19
N VAL A 160 -7.04 -14.45 -0.88
CA VAL A 160 -6.59 -14.56 0.52
C VAL A 160 -6.63 -13.22 1.26
N ASN A 161 -6.45 -12.10 0.56
CA ASN A 161 -6.50 -10.76 1.15
C ASN A 161 -7.87 -10.07 1.05
N GLY A 162 -8.76 -10.56 0.18
CA GLY A 162 -10.12 -10.03 0.02
C GLY A 162 -11.01 -10.18 1.27
N ASN A 163 -10.68 -11.11 2.18
CA ASN A 163 -11.47 -11.36 3.40
C ASN A 163 -11.11 -10.45 4.58
N LYS A 164 -10.03 -9.66 4.51
CA LYS A 164 -9.64 -8.74 5.61
C LYS A 164 -10.54 -7.51 5.71
N SER A 165 -11.29 -7.15 4.66
CA SER A 165 -12.24 -6.02 4.68
C SER A 165 -13.63 -6.37 5.23
N ALA A 166 -13.92 -7.67 5.46
CA ALA A 166 -15.21 -8.14 5.96
C ALA A 166 -15.21 -8.52 7.47
N LEU A 167 -14.05 -8.45 8.13
CA LEU A 167 -13.88 -8.80 9.55
C LEU A 167 -13.46 -7.57 10.40
N GLY A 168 -13.80 -6.37 9.94
CA GLY A 168 -13.74 -5.15 10.76
C GLY A 168 -14.84 -5.12 11.81
#